data_AF-A0A3D5KE51-F1
#
_entry.id   AF-A0A3D5KE51-F1
#
_cell.length_a   1.000
_cell.length_b   1.000
_cell.length_c   1.000
_cell.angle_alpha   90.00
_cell.angle_beta   90.00
_cell.angle_gamma   90.00
#
_symmetry.space_group_name_H-M   'P 1'
#
loop_
_entity.id
_entity.type
_entity.pdbx_description
1 polymer ?
#
loop_
_entity_poly.entity_id
_entity_poly.type
_entity_poly.pdbx_seq_one_letter_code
_entity_poly.pdbx_strand_id
1 'polypeptide(L)'
;MEMTKKRMFYTLSVTMIVVFSTTYAILMTLERQDYRNYLQGEYSKNMYDLINNIENIEDNLGKSAVVNTKEQRMMIFEDIYRAATSANDKLNSLPIPVEASQDTTKFLSQVGDYSYSLVKANSDGRELSDEEYKTIERLEEQSNNLKNQLNNMLADINQGDIRWDEIRK
;
A
#
# COMPACT_ATOMS: atom_id res chain seq x y z
N MET A 1 2.70 5.00 -69.79
CA MET A 1 3.83 5.18 -68.83
C MET A 1 3.42 5.97 -67.58
N GLU A 2 2.57 7.01 -67.68
CA GLU A 2 2.15 7.81 -66.51
C GLU A 2 1.30 7.06 -65.46
N MET A 3 0.38 6.19 -65.89
CA MET A 3 -0.49 5.45 -64.97
C MET A 3 0.31 4.53 -64.04
N THR A 4 1.39 3.92 -64.52
CA THR A 4 2.27 3.06 -63.72
C THR A 4 3.05 3.87 -62.69
N LYS A 5 3.50 5.09 -63.05
CA LYS A 5 4.18 6.01 -62.13
C LYS A 5 3.25 6.50 -61.01
N LYS A 6 1.99 6.84 -61.34
CA LYS A 6 0.98 7.22 -60.34
C LYS A 6 0.65 6.07 -59.39
N ARG A 7 0.45 4.86 -59.91
CA ARG A 7 0.23 3.65 -59.08
C ARG A 7 1.41 3.38 -58.15
N MET A 8 2.64 3.47 -58.67
CA MET A 8 3.86 3.31 -57.88
C MET A 8 3.96 4.35 -56.77
N PHE A 9 3.62 5.61 -57.04
CA PHE A 9 3.59 6.67 -56.02
C PHE A 9 2.56 6.39 -54.91
N TYR A 10 1.32 6.01 -55.26
CA TYR A 10 0.31 5.66 -54.26
C TYR A 10 0.72 4.47 -53.40
N THR A 11 1.26 3.41 -54.01
CA THR A 11 1.76 2.25 -53.26
C THR A 11 2.87 2.66 -52.28
N LEU A 12 3.79 3.52 -52.71
CA LEU A 12 4.92 3.96 -51.88
C LEU A 12 4.44 4.84 -50.71
N SER A 13 3.48 5.74 -50.93
CA SER A 13 2.84 6.51 -49.87
C SER A 13 2.08 5.64 -48.87
N VAL A 14 1.32 4.64 -49.34
CA VAL A 14 0.59 3.72 -48.46
C VAL A 14 1.55 2.88 -47.63
N THR A 15 2.60 2.33 -48.24
CA THR A 15 3.62 1.56 -47.51
C THR A 15 4.29 2.43 -46.44
N MET A 16 4.60 3.69 -46.74
CA MET A 16 5.18 4.62 -45.76
C MET A 16 4.23 4.83 -44.58
N ILE A 17 2.94 5.10 -44.83
CA ILE A 17 1.93 5.28 -43.78
C ILE A 17 1.81 4.02 -42.91
N VAL A 18 1.77 2.84 -43.54
CA VAL A 18 1.71 1.56 -42.81
C VAL A 18 2.95 1.42 -41.92
N VAL A 19 4.16 1.63 -42.43
CA VAL A 19 5.40 1.51 -41.65
C VAL A 19 5.43 2.50 -40.47
N PHE A 20 5.05 3.76 -40.68
CA PHE A 20 5.01 4.75 -39.60
C PHE A 20 3.95 4.40 -38.56
N SER A 21 2.74 4.04 -38.98
CA SER A 21 1.67 3.67 -38.04
C SER A 21 1.99 2.41 -37.24
N THR A 22 2.59 1.38 -37.87
CA THR A 22 3.00 0.16 -37.16
C THR A 22 4.15 0.43 -36.19
N THR A 23 5.12 1.25 -36.59
CA THR A 23 6.25 1.62 -35.71
C THR A 23 5.76 2.40 -34.49
N TYR A 24 4.88 3.39 -34.72
CA TYR A 24 4.26 4.16 -33.64
C TYR A 24 3.44 3.26 -32.69
N ALA A 25 2.64 2.34 -33.24
CA ALA A 25 1.86 1.41 -32.43
C ALA A 25 2.75 0.54 -31.54
N ILE A 26 3.87 0.03 -32.06
CA ILE A 26 4.83 -0.78 -31.29
C ILE A 26 5.45 0.06 -30.17
N LEU A 27 5.98 1.25 -30.49
CA LEU A 27 6.57 2.14 -29.49
C LEU A 27 5.57 2.48 -28.37
N MET A 28 4.34 2.82 -28.75
CA MET A 28 3.26 3.10 -27.81
C MET A 28 2.95 1.90 -26.90
N THR A 29 2.94 0.68 -27.44
CA THR A 29 2.70 -0.52 -26.62
C THR A 29 3.83 -0.81 -25.64
N LEU A 30 5.09 -0.57 -26.04
CA LEU A 30 6.25 -0.74 -25.16
C LEU A 30 6.22 0.26 -24.00
N GLU A 31 6.02 1.55 -24.30
CA GLU A 31 5.89 2.59 -23.27
C GLU A 31 4.75 2.30 -22.28
N ARG A 32 3.60 1.82 -22.79
CA ARG A 32 2.47 1.42 -21.93
C ARG A 32 2.82 0.23 -21.05
N GLN A 33 3.58 -0.74 -21.54
CA GLN A 33 3.97 -1.90 -20.75
C GLN A 33 4.97 -1.51 -19.66
N ASP A 34 5.97 -0.69 -19.99
CA ASP A 34 6.95 -0.18 -19.02
C ASP A 34 6.27 0.64 -17.93
N TYR A 35 5.34 1.52 -18.31
CA TYR A 35 4.58 2.32 -17.34
C TYR A 35 3.69 1.46 -16.43
N ARG A 36 3.07 0.40 -16.97
CA ARG A 36 2.27 -0.54 -16.17
C ARG A 36 3.15 -1.31 -15.19
N ASN A 37 4.30 -1.80 -15.63
CA ASN A 37 5.25 -2.50 -14.76
C ASN A 37 5.75 -1.58 -13.64
N TYR A 38 6.06 -0.33 -13.97
CA TYR A 38 6.45 0.68 -12.99
C TYR A 38 5.36 0.91 -11.93
N LEU A 39 4.11 1.12 -12.35
CA LEU A 39 2.99 1.30 -11.44
C LEU A 39 2.75 0.07 -10.56
N GLN A 40 2.81 -1.13 -11.13
CA GLN A 40 2.68 -2.37 -10.36
C GLN A 40 3.78 -2.50 -9.31
N GLY A 41 5.02 -2.15 -9.66
CA GLY A 41 6.13 -2.09 -8.71
C GLY A 41 5.88 -1.10 -7.57
N GLU A 42 5.39 0.10 -7.88
CA GLU A 42 5.09 1.12 -6.87
C GLU A 42 3.93 0.71 -5.96
N TYR A 43 2.89 0.05 -6.49
CA TYR A 43 1.79 -0.49 -5.68
C TYR A 43 2.25 -1.63 -4.77
N SER A 44 3.03 -2.59 -5.29
CA SER A 44 3.60 -3.66 -4.48
C SER A 44 4.51 -3.10 -3.38
N LYS A 45 5.36 -2.11 -3.70
CA LYS A 45 6.18 -1.41 -2.71
C LYS A 45 5.33 -0.74 -1.63
N ASN A 46 4.28 -0.01 -1.99
CA ASN A 46 3.38 0.61 -1.01
C ASN A 46 2.65 -0.44 -0.15
N MET A 47 2.30 -1.60 -0.71
CA MET A 47 1.72 -2.72 0.04
C MET A 47 2.72 -3.31 1.04
N TYR A 48 3.98 -3.49 0.64
CA TYR A 48 5.06 -3.88 1.56
C TYR A 48 5.25 -2.85 2.68
N ASP A 49 5.32 -1.56 2.35
CA ASP A 49 5.46 -0.49 3.35
C ASP A 49 4.27 -0.45 4.32
N LEU A 50 3.05 -0.69 3.82
CA LEU A 50 1.84 -0.81 4.65
C LEU A 50 1.97 -1.96 5.63
N ILE A 51 2.32 -3.16 5.15
CA ILE A 51 2.49 -4.36 5.97
C ILE A 51 3.56 -4.14 7.04
N ASN A 52 4.72 -3.57 6.66
CA ASN A 52 5.80 -3.28 7.60
C ASN A 52 5.38 -2.29 8.70
N ASN A 53 4.57 -1.27 8.37
CA ASN A 53 4.05 -0.36 9.39
C ASN A 53 3.08 -1.07 10.34
N ILE A 54 2.23 -1.99 9.85
CA ILE A 54 1.32 -2.77 10.69
C ILE A 54 2.10 -3.75 11.58
N GLU A 55 3.17 -4.35 11.07
CA GLU A 55 4.09 -5.17 11.87
C GLU A 55 4.77 -4.35 12.97
N ASN A 56 5.22 -3.12 12.66
CA ASN A 56 5.76 -2.22 13.68
C ASN A 56 4.74 -1.86 14.76
N ILE A 57 3.46 -1.72 14.39
CA ILE A 57 2.37 -1.48 15.35
C ILE A 57 2.21 -2.70 16.28
N GLU A 58 2.11 -3.90 15.71
CA GLU A 58 2.02 -5.17 16.45
C GLU A 58 3.18 -5.33 17.44
N ASP A 59 4.42 -5.23 16.94
CA ASP A 59 5.63 -5.39 17.75
C ASP A 59 5.70 -4.38 18.91
N ASN A 60 5.32 -3.14 18.66
CA ASN A 60 5.36 -2.09 19.67
C ASN A 60 4.23 -2.23 20.69
N LEU A 61 3.05 -2.70 20.28
CA LEU A 61 1.98 -3.04 21.21
C LEU A 61 2.42 -4.17 22.15
N GLY A 62 3.01 -5.24 21.62
CA GLY A 62 3.56 -6.33 22.44
C GLY A 62 4.68 -5.87 23.39
N LYS A 63 5.60 -5.00 22.92
CA LYS A 63 6.63 -4.38 23.78
C LYS A 63 6.02 -3.51 24.88
N SER A 64 4.95 -2.77 24.59
CA SER A 64 4.31 -1.86 25.56
C SER A 64 3.76 -2.58 26.80
N ALA A 65 3.44 -3.86 26.67
CA ALA A 65 2.94 -4.72 27.75
C ALA A 65 4.03 -5.09 28.77
N VAL A 66 5.30 -5.12 28.38
CA VAL A 66 6.42 -5.61 29.22
C VAL A 66 7.39 -4.52 29.68
N VAL A 67 7.28 -3.31 29.13
CA VAL A 67 8.18 -2.20 29.45
C VAL A 67 7.86 -1.62 30.84
N ASN A 68 8.91 -1.34 31.61
CA ASN A 68 8.80 -0.91 33.01
C ASN A 68 8.92 0.61 33.20
N THR A 69 9.51 1.36 32.26
CA THR A 69 9.69 2.82 32.43
C THR A 69 8.66 3.60 31.64
N LYS A 70 8.19 4.70 32.23
CA LYS A 70 7.19 5.60 31.64
C LYS A 70 7.70 6.21 30.33
N GLU A 71 8.95 6.66 30.30
CA GLU A 71 9.55 7.32 29.15
C GLU A 71 9.63 6.37 27.95
N GLN A 72 10.04 5.11 28.18
CA GLN A 72 10.08 4.11 27.12
C GLN A 72 8.68 3.79 26.60
N ARG A 73 7.70 3.68 27.49
CA ARG A 73 6.31 3.42 27.10
C ARG A 73 5.72 4.55 26.25
N MET A 74 6.02 5.80 26.60
CA MET A 74 5.60 6.97 25.80
C MET A 74 6.23 6.95 24.40
N MET A 75 7.53 6.65 24.29
CA MET A 75 8.20 6.54 22.99
C MET A 75 7.57 5.43 22.13
N ILE A 76 7.25 4.28 22.73
CA ILE A 76 6.58 3.17 22.04
C ILE A 76 5.20 3.59 21.49
N PHE A 77 4.37 4.26 22.29
CA PHE A 77 3.07 4.72 21.82
C PHE A 77 3.16 5.82 20.77
N GLU A 78 4.18 6.68 20.83
CA GLU A 78 4.46 7.65 19.78
C GLU A 78 4.89 6.95 18.48
N ASP A 79 5.72 5.92 18.56
CA ASP A 79 6.11 5.10 17.41
C ASP A 79 4.90 4.41 16.78
N ILE A 80 3.97 3.86 17.59
CA ILE A 80 2.71 3.27 17.09
C ILE A 80 1.87 4.31 16.35
N TYR A 81 1.70 5.51 16.93
CA TYR A 81 0.94 6.59 16.29
C TYR A 81 1.53 6.97 14.92
N ARG A 82 2.86 7.12 14.83
CA ARG A 82 3.52 7.43 13.55
C ARG A 82 3.38 6.29 12.54
N ALA A 83 3.56 5.05 12.97
CA ALA A 83 3.42 3.87 12.11
C ALA A 83 1.99 3.75 11.58
N ALA A 84 0.97 4.00 12.43
CA ALA A 84 -0.44 4.00 12.03
C ALA A 84 -0.75 5.08 10.99
N THR A 85 -0.21 6.28 11.17
CA THR A 85 -0.36 7.39 10.22
C THR A 85 0.30 7.03 8.88
N SER A 86 1.54 6.52 8.91
CA SER A 86 2.26 6.12 7.71
C SER A 86 1.57 4.96 6.99
N ALA A 87 1.09 3.95 7.72
CA ALA A 87 0.27 2.86 7.17
C ALA A 87 -0.94 3.40 6.42
N ASN A 88 -1.66 4.37 6.99
CA ASN A 88 -2.84 4.93 6.36
C ASN A 88 -2.50 5.68 5.05
N ASP A 89 -1.37 6.40 5.03
CA ASP A 89 -0.87 7.04 3.79
C ASP A 89 -0.52 6.01 2.71
N LYS A 90 0.10 4.88 3.09
CA LYS A 90 0.42 3.78 2.17
C LYS A 90 -0.81 3.09 1.64
N LEU A 91 -1.79 2.82 2.50
CA LEU A 91 -3.09 2.26 2.12
C LEU A 91 -3.80 3.15 1.09
N ASN A 92 -3.83 4.47 1.31
CA ASN A 92 -4.45 5.43 0.41
C ASN A 92 -3.71 5.59 -0.94
N SER A 93 -2.46 5.11 -1.02
CA SER A 93 -1.68 5.08 -2.26
C SER A 93 -1.95 3.83 -3.12
N LEU A 94 -2.67 2.84 -2.57
CA LEU A 94 -3.03 1.62 -3.29
C LEU A 94 -4.25 1.85 -4.19
N PRO A 95 -4.34 1.15 -5.34
CA PRO A 95 -5.47 1.26 -6.25
C PRO A 95 -6.65 0.40 -5.77
N ILE A 96 -7.09 0.61 -4.53
CA ILE A 96 -8.19 -0.13 -3.89
C ILE A 96 -9.44 0.76 -3.74
N PRO A 97 -10.65 0.23 -3.90
CA PRO A 97 -11.88 0.96 -3.58
C PRO A 97 -11.91 1.37 -2.11
N VAL A 98 -12.47 2.56 -1.82
CA VAL A 98 -12.55 3.10 -0.46
C VAL A 98 -13.38 2.18 0.44
N GLU A 99 -14.43 1.57 -0.09
CA GLU A 99 -15.29 0.64 0.63
C GLU A 99 -14.52 -0.62 1.04
N ALA A 100 -13.59 -1.09 0.20
CA ALA A 100 -12.77 -2.26 0.47
C ALA A 100 -11.64 -1.97 1.48
N SER A 101 -11.20 -0.72 1.60
CA SER A 101 -10.16 -0.29 2.56
C SER A 101 -10.71 0.25 3.87
N GLN A 102 -12.03 0.46 3.96
CA GLN A 102 -12.67 1.21 5.04
C GLN A 102 -12.35 0.65 6.43
N ASP A 103 -12.38 -0.67 6.60
CA ASP A 103 -12.15 -1.30 7.89
C ASP A 103 -10.67 -1.24 8.29
N THR A 104 -9.76 -1.35 7.32
CA THR A 104 -8.33 -1.11 7.54
C THR A 104 -8.07 0.34 7.96
N THR A 105 -8.67 1.32 7.27
CA THR A 105 -8.56 2.74 7.65
C THR A 105 -9.09 2.98 9.06
N LYS A 106 -10.27 2.43 9.41
CA LYS A 106 -10.83 2.55 10.77
C LYS A 106 -9.90 1.96 11.83
N PHE A 107 -9.35 0.77 11.57
CA PHE A 107 -8.41 0.11 12.47
C PHE A 107 -7.15 0.97 12.68
N LEU A 108 -6.55 1.46 11.60
CA LEU A 108 -5.35 2.31 11.66
C LEU A 108 -5.61 3.62 12.42
N SER A 109 -6.77 4.26 12.19
CA SER A 109 -7.18 5.42 12.98
C SER A 109 -7.37 5.07 14.46
N GLN A 110 -8.05 3.96 14.76
CA GLN A 110 -8.29 3.52 16.14
C GLN A 110 -6.99 3.30 16.91
N VAL A 111 -6.05 2.54 16.34
CA VAL A 111 -4.77 2.23 17.01
C VAL A 111 -3.89 3.47 17.14
N GLY A 112 -3.89 4.35 16.14
CA GLY A 112 -3.18 5.63 16.18
C GLY A 112 -3.73 6.56 17.26
N ASP A 113 -5.02 6.85 17.22
CA ASP A 113 -5.68 7.76 18.17
C ASP A 113 -5.57 7.25 19.62
N TYR A 114 -5.74 5.94 19.80
CA TYR A 114 -5.60 5.31 21.11
C TYR A 114 -4.17 5.45 21.64
N SER A 115 -3.16 5.15 20.82
CA SER A 115 -1.76 5.29 21.22
C SER A 115 -1.40 6.73 21.57
N TYR A 116 -1.86 7.69 20.77
CA TYR A 116 -1.68 9.11 21.07
C TYR A 116 -2.35 9.52 22.40
N SER A 117 -3.51 8.95 22.73
CA SER A 117 -4.17 9.17 24.02
C SER A 117 -3.35 8.61 25.20
N LEU A 118 -2.70 7.45 25.01
CA LEU A 118 -1.84 6.84 26.02
C LEU A 118 -0.53 7.61 26.23
N VAL A 119 0.01 8.27 25.20
CA VAL A 119 1.15 9.20 25.35
C VAL A 119 0.77 10.34 26.31
N LYS A 120 -0.40 10.96 26.11
CA LYS A 120 -0.88 12.05 26.97
C LYS A 120 -1.11 11.59 28.40
N ALA A 121 -1.79 10.47 28.58
CA ALA A 121 -2.08 9.93 29.90
C ALA A 121 -0.81 9.53 30.68
N ASN A 122 0.19 8.95 30.00
CA ASN A 122 1.46 8.63 30.62
C ASN A 122 2.21 9.90 31.01
N SER A 123 2.19 10.96 30.19
CA SER A 123 2.81 12.26 30.52
C SER A 123 2.37 12.80 31.89
N ASP A 124 1.10 12.58 32.24
CA ASP A 124 0.52 13.00 33.53
C ASP A 124 0.92 12.11 34.72
N GLY A 125 1.71 11.05 34.48
CA GLY A 125 2.25 10.18 35.54
C GLY A 125 1.34 9.01 35.91
N ARG A 126 0.32 8.72 35.08
CA ARG A 126 -0.62 7.63 35.29
C ARG A 126 -0.05 6.32 34.74
N GLU A 127 -0.15 5.24 35.53
CA GLU A 127 0.08 3.89 35.03
C GLU A 127 -1.09 3.40 34.17
N LEU A 128 -0.83 2.45 33.28
CA LEU A 128 -1.88 1.81 32.48
C LEU A 128 -2.83 1.03 33.37
N SER A 129 -4.14 1.14 33.13
CA SER A 129 -5.13 0.30 33.80
C SER A 129 -5.21 -1.09 33.16
N ASP A 130 -5.80 -2.05 33.88
CA ASP A 130 -6.02 -3.41 33.37
C ASP A 130 -6.88 -3.40 32.09
N GLU A 131 -7.84 -2.48 31.96
CA GLU A 131 -8.64 -2.31 30.75
C GLU A 131 -7.80 -1.80 29.57
N GLU A 132 -6.81 -0.95 29.83
CA GLU A 132 -5.91 -0.45 28.80
C GLU A 132 -4.98 -1.54 28.30
N TYR A 133 -4.44 -2.36 29.22
CA TYR A 133 -3.67 -3.56 28.83
C TYR A 133 -4.49 -4.51 27.96
N LYS A 134 -5.74 -4.81 28.32
CA LYS A 134 -6.65 -5.62 27.49
C LYS A 134 -6.92 -5.00 26.12
N THR A 135 -6.98 -3.67 26.05
CA THR A 135 -7.19 -2.96 24.79
C THR A 135 -5.94 -3.05 23.91
N ILE A 136 -4.75 -2.91 24.49
CA ILE A 136 -3.47 -3.08 23.80
C ILE A 136 -3.35 -4.49 23.22
N GLU A 137 -3.62 -5.52 24.02
CA GLU A 137 -3.56 -6.93 23.59
C GLU A 137 -4.54 -7.20 22.43
N ARG A 138 -5.76 -6.67 22.50
CA ARG A 138 -6.73 -6.78 21.40
C ARG A 138 -6.24 -6.09 20.13
N LEU A 139 -5.61 -4.91 20.24
CA LEU A 139 -5.07 -4.17 19.09
C LEU A 139 -3.86 -4.91 18.49
N GLU A 140 -3.04 -5.54 19.32
CA GLU A 140 -1.92 -6.38 18.88
C GLU A 140 -2.44 -7.57 18.05
N GLU A 141 -3.45 -8.30 18.56
CA GLU A 141 -4.06 -9.42 17.84
C GLU A 141 -4.71 -8.97 16.52
N GLN A 142 -5.40 -7.82 16.52
CA GLN A 142 -5.95 -7.24 15.29
C GLN A 142 -4.86 -6.86 14.29
N SER A 143 -3.72 -6.33 14.75
CA SER A 143 -2.56 -6.01 13.91
C SER A 143 -1.99 -7.27 13.26
N ASN A 144 -1.79 -8.33 14.04
CA ASN A 144 -1.30 -9.61 13.56
C ASN A 144 -2.21 -10.21 12.47
N ASN A 145 -3.53 -10.22 12.73
CA ASN A 145 -4.51 -10.74 11.78
C ASN A 145 -4.51 -9.95 10.47
N LEU A 146 -4.52 -8.62 10.55
CA LEU A 146 -4.49 -7.75 9.38
C LEU A 146 -3.18 -7.93 8.58
N LYS A 147 -2.03 -7.95 9.26
CA LYS A 147 -0.71 -8.21 8.67
C LYS A 147 -0.72 -9.51 7.87
N ASN A 148 -1.25 -10.59 8.45
CA ASN A 148 -1.28 -11.90 7.80
C ASN A 148 -2.20 -11.90 6.56
N GLN A 149 -3.37 -11.25 6.64
CA GLN A 149 -4.27 -11.11 5.49
C GLN A 149 -3.61 -10.34 4.33
N LEU A 150 -2.95 -9.22 4.64
CA LEU A 150 -2.26 -8.41 3.63
C LEU A 150 -1.04 -9.14 3.04
N ASN A 151 -0.30 -9.90 3.84
CA ASN A 151 0.79 -10.75 3.35
C ASN A 151 0.31 -11.82 2.38
N ASN A 152 -0.83 -12.47 2.68
CA ASN A 152 -1.43 -13.45 1.78
C ASN A 152 -1.82 -12.79 0.45
N MET A 153 -2.51 -11.64 0.52
CA MET A 153 -2.88 -10.90 -0.69
C MET A 153 -1.66 -10.48 -1.51
N LEU A 154 -0.58 -10.05 -0.87
CA LEU A 154 0.67 -9.70 -1.54
C LEU A 154 1.36 -10.93 -2.16
N ALA A 155 1.29 -12.09 -1.51
CA ALA A 155 1.78 -13.34 -2.06
C ALA A 155 1.01 -13.76 -3.31
N ASP A 156 -0.32 -13.61 -3.32
CA ASP A 156 -1.17 -13.90 -4.48
C ASP A 156 -0.86 -12.93 -5.64
N ILE A 157 -0.61 -11.66 -5.34
CA ILE A 157 -0.18 -10.66 -6.33
C ILE A 157 1.18 -11.01 -6.94
N ASN A 158 2.14 -11.40 -6.12
CA ASN A 158 3.49 -11.76 -6.57
C ASN A 158 3.52 -13.06 -7.38
N GLN A 159 2.63 -14.01 -7.10
CA GLN A 159 2.46 -15.24 -7.87
C GLN A 159 1.74 -15.00 -9.20
N GLY A 160 1.08 -13.84 -9.35
CA GLY A 160 0.31 -13.47 -10.54
C GLY A 160 -1.12 -14.01 -10.54
N ASP A 161 -1.58 -14.55 -9.40
CA ASP A 161 -2.95 -15.02 -9.21
C ASP A 161 -3.94 -13.86 -9.15
N ILE A 162 -3.49 -12.70 -8.67
CA ILE A 162 -4.25 -11.45 -8.62
C ILE A 162 -3.43 -10.34 -9.28
N ARG A 163 -4.09 -9.50 -10.08
CA ARG A 163 -3.43 -8.35 -10.71
C ARG A 163 -3.96 -7.03 -10.14
N TRP A 164 -3.09 -6.05 -9.95
CA TRP A 164 -3.46 -4.71 -9.44
C TRP A 164 -4.55 -4.00 -10.26
N ASP A 165 -4.67 -4.30 -11.56
CA ASP A 165 -5.73 -3.77 -12.42
C ASP A 165 -7.10 -4.43 -12.22
N GLU A 166 -7.15 -5.60 -11.58
CA GLU A 166 -8.39 -6.28 -11.20
C GLU A 166 -8.90 -5.77 -9.86
N ILE A 167 -8.00 -5.50 -8.91
CA ILE A 167 -8.31 -4.93 -7.59
C ILE A 167 -8.96 -3.54 -7.69
N ARG A 168 -8.61 -2.77 -8.73
CA ARG A 168 -9.12 -1.42 -8.96
C ARG A 168 -10.60 -1.38 -9.39
N LYS A 169 -11.14 -2.47 -9.93
CA LYS A 169 -12.49 -2.52 -10.52
C LYS A 169 -13.57 -2.79 -9.47
#